data_AF-A0A535E0W9-F1
#
_entry.id   AF-A0A535E0W9-F1
#
_cell.length_a   1.000
_cell.length_b   1.000
_cell.length_c   1.000
_cell.angle_alpha   90.00
_cell.angle_beta   90.00
_cell.angle_gamma   90.00
#
_symmetry.space_group_name_H-M   'P 1'
#
loop_
_entity.id
_entity.type
_entity.pdbx_description
1 polymer ?
#
loop_
_entity_poly.entity_id
_entity_poly.type
_entity_poly.pdbx_seq_one_letter_code
_entity_poly.pdbx_strand_id
1 'polypeptide(L)' 'MPTDVDLTGLVTELRLRGELVARSVYVCPECGERYLGERRCPDCGRWCRRLGIGGNCPDCDHVLAMVELLGEDFR' A
#
# COMPACT_ATOMS: atom_id res chain seq x y z
N MET A 1 19.53 -23.22 5.14
CA MET A 1 18.47 -22.20 5.27
C MET A 1 18.72 -21.17 4.19
N PRO A 2 17.76 -20.80 3.33
CA PRO A 2 18.07 -20.06 2.12
C PRO A 2 18.68 -18.69 2.44
N THR A 3 19.89 -18.54 1.89
CA THR A 3 20.63 -17.36 1.41
C THR A 3 20.08 -15.98 1.73
N ASP A 4 20.98 -15.14 2.24
CA ASP A 4 21.00 -13.67 2.17
C ASP A 4 20.22 -13.17 0.95
N VAL A 5 18.96 -12.76 1.17
CA VAL A 5 18.13 -12.18 0.12
C VAL A 5 18.52 -10.72 0.02
N ASP A 6 18.99 -10.29 -1.16
CA ASP A 6 19.18 -8.88 -1.43
C ASP A 6 17.82 -8.17 -1.53
N LEU A 7 17.33 -7.72 -0.38
CA LEU A 7 16.09 -6.97 -0.27
C LEU A 7 16.17 -5.62 -1.00
N THR A 8 17.36 -5.03 -1.13
CA THR A 8 17.52 -3.73 -1.79
C THR A 8 17.33 -3.86 -3.29
N GLY A 9 17.97 -4.86 -3.91
CA GLY A 9 17.76 -5.20 -5.31
C GLY A 9 16.30 -5.57 -5.60
N LEU A 10 15.71 -6.40 -4.74
CA LEU A 10 14.30 -6.78 -4.88
C LEU A 10 13.35 -5.58 -4.81
N VAL A 11 13.53 -4.69 -3.83
CA VAL A 11 12.71 -3.47 -3.70
C VAL A 11 12.86 -2.57 -4.93
N THR A 12 14.06 -2.45 -5.48
CA THR A 12 14.30 -1.66 -6.69
C THR A 12 13.54 -2.23 -7.88
N GLU A 13 13.64 -3.55 -8.10
CA GLU A 13 12.95 -4.23 -9.20
C GLU A 13 11.42 -4.09 -9.08
N LEU A 14 10.87 -4.32 -7.89
CA LEU A 14 9.42 -4.20 -7.66
C LEU A 14 8.92 -2.76 -7.84
N ARG A 15 9.75 -1.74 -7.56
CA ARG A 15 9.41 -0.34 -7.86
C ARG A 15 9.37 -0.07 -9.34
N LEU A 16 10.38 -0.55 -10.08
CA LEU A 16 10.46 -0.37 -11.54
C LEU A 16 9.26 -1.00 -12.26
N ARG A 17 8.81 -2.17 -11.80
CA ARG A 17 7.61 -2.84 -12.32
C ARG A 17 6.29 -2.18 -11.87
N GLY A 18 6.34 -1.17 -11.00
CA GLY A 18 5.15 -0.56 -10.42
C GLY A 18 4.41 -1.45 -9.41
N GLU A 19 4.94 -2.63 -9.07
CA GLU A 19 4.28 -3.59 -8.19
C GLU A 19 4.19 -3.10 -6.74
N LEU A 20 5.17 -2.34 -6.27
CA LEU A 20 5.07 -1.71 -4.95
C LEU A 20 3.98 -0.65 -4.91
N VAL A 21 3.74 0.06 -6.01
CA VAL A 21 2.63 1.01 -6.10
C VAL A 21 1.33 0.25 -6.09
N ALA A 22 1.18 -0.78 -6.93
CA ALA A 22 -0.02 -1.61 -7.00
C ALA A 22 -0.40 -2.25 -5.66
N ARG A 23 0.56 -2.51 -4.77
CA ARG A 23 0.34 -3.06 -3.41
C ARG A 23 0.36 -2.01 -2.30
N SER A 24 0.43 -0.73 -2.65
CA SER A 24 0.38 0.35 -1.66
C SER A 24 -1.05 0.77 -1.38
N VAL A 25 -1.37 0.89 -0.09
CA VAL A 25 -2.65 1.44 0.37
C VAL A 25 -2.53 2.94 0.51
N TYR A 26 -3.51 3.63 -0.05
CA TYR A 26 -3.65 5.07 -0.01
C TYR A 26 -4.98 5.44 0.63
N VAL A 27 -5.02 6.54 1.37
CA VAL A 27 -6.23 7.08 2.00
C VAL A 27 -6.49 8.51 1.54
N CYS A 28 -7.72 8.80 1.14
CA CYS A 28 -8.11 10.17 0.78
C CYS A 28 -8.20 11.03 2.05
N PRO A 29 -7.50 12.18 2.13
CA PRO A 29 -7.58 13.04 3.31
C PRO A 29 -8.93 13.76 3.46
N GLU A 30 -9.78 13.74 2.44
CA GLU A 30 -11.06 14.45 2.43
C GLU A 30 -12.23 13.54 2.79
N CYS A 31 -12.44 12.44 2.06
CA CYS A 31 -13.53 11.50 2.33
C CYS A 31 -13.12 10.32 3.23
N GLY A 32 -11.83 10.11 3.50
CA GLY A 32 -11.34 8.99 4.30
C GLY A 32 -11.33 7.63 3.59
N GLU A 33 -11.79 7.58 2.34
CA GLU A 33 -11.86 6.34 1.54
C GLU A 33 -10.47 5.78 1.24
N ARG A 34 -10.36 4.44 1.20
CA ARG A 34 -9.11 3.73 1.02
C ARG A 34 -9.05 3.07 -0.35
N TYR A 35 -7.87 3.16 -0.95
CA TYR A 35 -7.64 2.63 -2.29
C TYR A 35 -6.33 1.87 -2.35
N LEU A 36 -6.30 0.81 -3.15
CA LEU A 36 -5.12 0.01 -3.43
C LEU A 36 -4.53 0.42 -4.78
N GLY A 37 -3.28 0.88 -4.80
CA GLY A 37 -2.58 1.32 -6.01
C GLY A 37 -3.02 2.66 -6.59
N GLU A 38 -4.17 3.19 -6.18
CA GLU A 38 -4.68 4.47 -6.66
C GLU A 38 -4.18 5.64 -5.80
N ARG A 39 -3.48 6.57 -6.44
CA ARG A 39 -2.84 7.71 -5.76
C ARG A 39 -3.76 8.94 -5.71
N ARG A 40 -4.84 8.94 -6.50
CA ARG A 40 -5.78 10.04 -6.58
C ARG A 40 -7.19 9.53 -6.34
N CYS A 41 -7.88 10.10 -5.37
CA CYS A 41 -9.26 9.74 -5.09
C CYS A 41 -10.12 10.01 -6.35
N PRO A 42 -10.85 9.00 -6.88
CA PRO A 42 -11.68 9.16 -8.06
C PRO A 42 -12.85 10.13 -7.82
N ASP A 43 -13.33 10.22 -6.58
CA ASP A 43 -14.49 11.05 -6.22
C ASP A 43 -14.10 12.51 -5.93
N CYS A 44 -13.14 12.73 -5.02
CA CYS A 44 -12.71 14.07 -4.62
C CYS A 44 -11.66 14.67 -5.57
N GLY A 45 -10.98 13.85 -6.37
CA GLY A 45 -9.87 14.29 -7.22
C GLY A 45 -8.63 14.79 -6.46
N ARG A 46 -8.51 14.51 -5.16
CA ARG A 46 -7.38 14.90 -4.30
C ARG A 46 -6.30 13.82 -4.30
N TRP A 47 -5.06 14.23 -4.02
CA TRP A 47 -3.96 13.30 -3.79
C TRP A 47 -4.14 12.58 -2.46
N CYS A 48 -4.12 11.27 -2.49
CA CYS A 48 -4.23 10.43 -1.31
C CYS A 48 -2.89 10.33 -0.58
N ARG A 49 -2.94 10.14 0.75
CA ARG A 49 -1.77 9.87 1.58
C ARG A 49 -1.45 8.36 1.52
N ARG A 50 -0.18 7.99 1.39
CA ARG A 50 0.25 6.59 1.49
C ARG A 50 0.25 6.13 2.94
N LEU A 51 -0.43 5.02 3.22
CA LEU A 51 -0.39 4.34 4.53
C LEU A 51 0.74 3.31 4.60
N GLY A 52 0.93 2.53 3.54
CA GLY A 52 1.94 1.47 3.53
C GLY A 52 1.66 0.41 2.47
N ILE A 53 2.27 -0.76 2.62
CA ILE A 53 1.90 -1.95 1.84
C ILE A 53 0.64 -2.57 2.43
N GLY A 54 -0.23 -3.10 1.59
CA GLY A 54 -1.46 -3.76 2.01
C GLY A 54 -2.17 -4.46 0.85
N GLY A 55 -3.45 -4.76 1.06
CA GLY A 55 -4.29 -5.47 0.11
C GLY A 55 -5.76 -5.47 0.52
N ASN A 56 -6.60 -6.08 -0.30
CA ASN A 56 -8.00 -6.32 0.02
C ASN A 56 -8.16 -7.58 0.89
N CYS A 57 -9.07 -7.53 1.86
CA CYS A 57 -9.48 -8.71 2.59
C CYS A 57 -10.27 -9.64 1.65
N PRO A 58 -9.93 -10.94 1.55
CA PRO A 58 -10.63 -11.85 0.64
C PRO A 58 -12.09 -12.14 1.05
N ASP A 59 -12.49 -11.81 2.28
CA ASP A 59 -13.83 -12.09 2.81
C ASP A 59 -14.79 -10.89 2.65
N CYS A 60 -14.30 -9.67 2.92
CA CYS A 60 -15.12 -8.45 2.94
C CYS A 60 -14.67 -7.37 1.94
N ASP A 61 -13.63 -7.64 1.15
CA ASP A 61 -13.00 -6.73 0.17
C ASP A 61 -12.45 -5.41 0.75
N HIS A 62 -12.49 -5.24 2.07
CA HIS A 62 -11.98 -4.04 2.73
C HIS A 62 -10.47 -3.88 2.52
N VAL A 63 -10.04 -2.66 2.19
CA VAL A 63 -8.62 -2.34 1.96
C VAL A 63 -7.92 -2.15 3.32
N LEU A 64 -6.95 -3.02 3.58
CA LEU A 64 -6.18 -3.08 4.83
C LEU A 64 -4.71 -2.80 4.57
N ALA A 65 -4.09 -1.96 5.40
CA ALA A 65 -2.64 -1.78 5.41
C ALA A 65 -1.97 -2.71 6.44
N MET A 66 -0.80 -3.25 6.09
CA MET A 66 -0.02 -4.12 6.99
C MET A 66 0.36 -3.44 8.30
N VAL A 67 0.60 -2.12 8.26
CA VAL A 67 0.95 -1.31 9.43
C VAL A 67 -0.16 -1.33 10.48
N GLU A 68 -1.42 -1.36 10.05
CA GLU A 68 -2.58 -1.44 10.93
C GLU A 68 -2.75 -2.84 11.52
N LEU A 69 -2.55 -3.88 10.70
CA LEU A 69 -2.63 -5.28 11.12
C LEU A 69 -1.55 -5.64 12.14
N LEU A 70 -0.36 -5.07 12.00
CA LEU A 70 0.76 -5.30 12.90
C LEU A 70 0.68 -4.42 14.15
N GLY A 71 -0.19 -3.41 14.18
CA GLY A 71 -0.22 -2.41 15.26
C GLY A 71 1.00 -1.48 15.29
N GLU A 72 1.71 -1.39 14.16
CA GLU A 72 2.98 -0.66 14.05
C GLU A 72 2.72 0.66 13.32
N ASP A 73 2.74 1.78 14.06
CA ASP A 73 2.86 3.10 13.46
C ASP A 73 4.32 3.31 13.02
N PHE A 74 4.67 2.92 11.79
CA PHE A 74 5.99 3.21 11.20
C PHE A 74 6.14 4.72 10.97
N ARG A 75 6.46 5.45 12.04
CA ARG A 75 6.71 6.90 12.05
C ARG A 75 8.17 7.24 11.77
#